data_AF-A0A9C9K1Q7-F1
#
_entry.id   AF-A0A9C9K1Q7-F1
#
_cell.length_a   1.000
_cell.length_b   1.000
_cell.length_c   1.000
_cell.angle_alpha   90.00
_cell.angle_beta   90.00
_cell.angle_gamma   90.00
#
_symmetry.space_group_name_H-M   'P 1'
#
loop_
_entity.id
_entity.type
_entity.pdbx_description
1 polymer ?
#
loop_
_entity_poly.entity_id
_entity_poly.type
_entity_poly.pdbx_seq_one_letter_code
_entity_poly.pdbx_strand_id
1 'polypeptide(L)' 'MKAFVLEEFGLAEDRPLTFTDVEIPSVGDGKVLIKVSACGVCHTDLH' A
#
# COMPACT_ATOMS: atom_id res chain seq x y z
N MET A 1 1.01 -0.96 -10.97
CA MET A 1 -0.21 -1.31 -10.22
C MET A 1 -0.65 -0.10 -9.41
N LYS A 2 -1.95 0.07 -9.15
CA LYS A 2 -2.44 1.16 -8.29
C LYS A 2 -2.26 0.81 -6.81
N ALA A 3 -1.83 1.79 -6.02
CA ALA A 3 -1.68 1.68 -4.57
C ALA A 3 -1.90 3.03 -3.89
N PHE A 4 -2.23 3.00 -2.59
CA PHE A 4 -2.08 4.16 -1.72
C PHE A 4 -0.67 4.17 -1.15
N VAL A 5 0.04 5.29 -1.28
CA VAL A 5 1.43 5.47 -0.83
C VAL A 5 1.49 6.60 0.19
N LEU A 6 2.17 6.37 1.31
CA LEU A 6 2.47 7.39 2.31
C LEU A 6 3.83 8.02 1.99
N GLU A 7 3.84 9.24 1.47
CA GLU A 7 5.09 9.95 1.16
C GLU A 7 5.67 10.63 2.39
N GLU A 8 4.81 11.19 3.24
CA GLU A 8 5.16 11.86 4.50
C GLU A 8 4.18 11.46 5.60
N PHE A 9 4.67 11.36 6.85
CA PHE A 9 3.82 11.08 8.00
C PHE A 9 2.94 12.28 8.35
N GLY A 10 1.71 12.03 8.79
CA GLY A 10 0.74 13.05 9.17
C GLY A 10 -0.46 12.47 9.89
N LEU A 11 -1.40 13.33 10.32
CA LEU A 11 -2.64 12.85 10.92
C LEU A 11 -3.53 12.21 9.85
N ALA A 12 -4.29 11.18 10.21
CA ALA A 12 -5.19 10.52 9.26
C ALA A 12 -6.22 11.49 8.63
N GLU A 13 -6.64 12.52 9.39
CA GLU A 13 -7.55 13.58 8.91
C GLU A 13 -6.96 14.45 7.80
N ASP A 14 -5.63 14.57 7.75
CA ASP A 14 -4.91 15.29 6.70
C ASP A 14 -4.84 14.49 5.39
N ARG A 15 -5.29 13.22 5.41
CA ARG A 15 -5.29 12.28 4.28
C ARG A 15 -3.92 12.19 3.59
N PRO A 16 -2.85 11.79 4.31
CA PRO A 16 -1.48 11.82 3.79
C PRO A 16 -1.18 10.72 2.74
N LEU A 17 -2.15 9.85 2.44
CA LEU A 17 -2.00 8.77 1.47
C LEU A 17 -2.37 9.22 0.05
N THR A 18 -1.45 9.02 -0.89
CA THR A 18 -1.64 9.33 -2.32
C THR A 18 -2.00 8.08 -3.11
N PHE A 19 -3.10 8.12 -3.86
CA PHE A 19 -3.47 7.03 -4.77
C PHE A 19 -2.74 7.18 -6.11
N THR A 20 -1.72 6.34 -6.35
CA THR A 20 -0.83 6.46 -7.50
C THR A 20 -0.52 5.11 -8.16
N ASP A 21 0.11 5.14 -9.33
CA ASP A 21 0.71 3.96 -9.95
C ASP A 21 2.11 3.72 -9.41
N VAL A 22 2.39 2.46 -9.06
CA VAL A 22 3.71 1.98 -8.68
C VAL A 22 4.12 0.81 -9.59
N GLU A 23 5.41 0.54 -9.72
CA GLU A 23 5.89 -0.59 -10.52
C GLU A 23 5.42 -1.93 -9.94
N ILE A 24 5.18 -2.92 -10.81
CA ILE A 24 4.88 -4.27 -10.36
C ILE A 24 6.21 -4.89 -9.91
N PRO A 25 6.33 -5.39 -8.67
CA PRO A 25 7.59 -5.92 -8.15
C PRO A 25 7.97 -7.22 -8.85
N SER A 26 9.28 -7.41 -9.06
CA SER A 26 9.84 -8.72 -9.41
C SER A 26 9.93 -9.60 -8.17
N VAL A 27 9.72 -10.90 -8.33
CA VAL A 27 9.80 -11.88 -7.25
C VAL A 27 10.94 -12.86 -7.51
N GLY A 28 11.71 -13.18 -6.47
CA GLY A 28 12.78 -14.18 -6.50
C GLY A 28 12.29 -15.57 -6.06
N ASP A 29 13.22 -16.52 -6.01
CA ASP A 29 12.93 -17.91 -5.68
C ASP A 29 12.20 -18.08 -4.35
N GLY A 30 11.20 -18.97 -4.33
CA GLY A 30 10.38 -19.27 -3.16
C GLY A 30 9.34 -18.19 -2.80
N LYS A 31 9.19 -17.13 -3.62
CA LYS A 31 8.17 -16.09 -3.43
C LYS A 31 7.08 -16.17 -4.49
N VAL A 32 5.92 -15.60 -4.17
CA VAL A 32 4.79 -15.48 -5.09
C VAL A 32 4.34 -14.03 -5.20
N LEU A 33 3.88 -13.66 -6.40
CA LEU A 33 3.23 -12.37 -6.65
C LEU A 33 1.71 -12.57 -6.61
N ILE A 34 1.02 -11.82 -5.75
CA ILE A 34 -0.43 -11.96 -5.54
C ILE A 34 -1.16 -10.75 -6.15
N LYS A 35 -2.20 -11.02 -6.93
CA LYS A 35 -3.16 -9.99 -7.36
C LYS A 35 -4.17 -9.73 -6.24
N VAL A 36 -4.00 -8.62 -5.52
CA VAL A 36 -4.91 -8.20 -4.45
C VAL A 36 -6.29 -7.87 -5.03
N SER A 37 -7.34 -8.49 -4.49
CA SER A 37 -8.74 -8.22 -4.88
C SER A 37 -9.46 -7.29 -3.90
N ALA A 38 -9.07 -7.32 -2.63
CA ALA A 38 -9.55 -6.43 -1.57
C ALA A 38 -8.47 -6.31 -0.49
N CYS A 39 -8.50 -5.21 0.27
CA CYS A 39 -7.62 -4.98 1.43
C CYS A 39 -8.49 -4.57 2.63
N GLY A 40 -8.27 -5.21 3.78
CA GLY A 40 -8.88 -4.81 5.05
C GLY A 40 -8.03 -3.74 5.73
N VAL A 41 -8.64 -2.95 6.60
CA VAL A 41 -7.95 -1.96 7.45
C VAL A 41 -8.17 -2.30 8.92
N CYS A 42 -7.16 -2.10 9.73
CA CYS A 42 -7.17 -2.34 11.18
C CYS A 42 -6.43 -1.22 11.92
N HIS A 43 -6.47 -1.24 13.25
CA HIS A 43 -5.89 -0.17 14.06
C HIS A 43 -4.37 -0.01 13.88
N THR A 44 -3.65 -1.09 13.53
CA THR A 44 -2.20 -1.01 13.28
C THR A 44 -1.83 -0.29 11.99
N ASP A 45 -2.78 -0.08 11.08
CA ASP A 45 -2.55 0.72 9.88
C ASP A 45 -2.51 2.23 10.18
N LEU A 46 -2.96 2.64 11.38
CA LEU A 46 -3.01 4.04 11.85
C LEU A 46 -1.89 4.41 12.84
N HIS A 47 -1.06 3.45 13.26
CA HIS A 47 0.05 3.66 14.21
C HIS A 47 1.35 4.02 13.49
#